data_AF-A0A8R1HVF0-F1
#
_entry.id   AF-A0A8R1HVF0-F1
#
_cell.length_a   1.000
_cell.length_b   1.000
_cell.length_c   1.000
_cell.angle_alpha   90.00
_cell.angle_beta   90.00
_cell.angle_gamma   90.00
#
_symmetry.space_group_name_H-M   'P 1'
#
loop_
_entity.id
_entity.type
_entity.pdbx_description
1 polymer ?
#
loop_
_entity_poly.entity_id
_entity_poly.type
_entity_poly.pdbx_seq_one_letter_code
_entity_poly.pdbx_strand_id
1 'polypeptide(L)'
;MSKIFISVLGVRHDYAIDLWSVAVTLYEVYTGKIMFPGRSNNHMLKLFTDVKGKYPNRLVRKSQFKDQHFDVNCNLLYHEVDKVTQRDKITVLANLKPTRDLESELIAGQRLNRDQLEQVQSFRNLMDGMIALDPNKRITCTEALKHPFFTLHIK
;
A
#
# COMPACT_ATOMS: atom_id res chain seq x y z
N MET A 1 -6.85 12.08 0.73
CA MET A 1 -6.20 10.76 0.53
C MET A 1 -6.85 9.62 1.33
N SER A 2 -7.39 9.86 2.53
CA SER A 2 -7.96 8.82 3.41
C SER A 2 -9.22 8.08 2.91
N LYS A 3 -9.97 8.66 1.95
CA LYS A 3 -11.23 8.08 1.44
C LYS A 3 -11.07 7.08 0.29
N ILE A 4 -9.87 6.95 -0.30
CA ILE A 4 -9.69 6.25 -1.58
C ILE A 4 -9.70 4.72 -1.40
N PHE A 5 -8.94 4.15 -0.47
CA PHE A 5 -8.88 2.69 -0.30
C PHE A 5 -10.25 2.06 0.02
N ILE A 6 -11.07 2.73 0.83
CA ILE A 6 -12.42 2.26 1.16
C ILE A 6 -13.39 2.48 0.00
N SER A 7 -13.35 3.65 -0.66
CA SER A 7 -14.21 3.89 -1.82
C SER A 7 -13.95 2.89 -2.96
N VAL A 8 -12.72 2.40 -3.08
CA VAL A 8 -12.30 1.46 -4.13
C VAL A 8 -12.79 0.03 -3.85
N LEU A 9 -12.83 -0.42 -2.60
CA LEU A 9 -13.22 -1.80 -2.24
C LEU A 9 -14.61 -1.92 -1.58
N GLY A 10 -15.23 -0.82 -1.15
CA GLY A 10 -16.56 -0.80 -0.51
C GLY A 10 -16.65 -1.59 0.80
N VAL A 11 -15.54 -1.74 1.54
CA VAL A 11 -15.51 -2.46 2.82
C VAL A 11 -15.94 -1.53 3.95
N ARG A 12 -16.67 -2.04 4.96
CA ARG A 12 -17.15 -1.22 6.10
C ARG A 12 -16.01 -0.46 6.77
N HIS A 13 -16.27 0.81 7.09
CA HIS A 13 -15.35 1.69 7.82
C HIS A 13 -15.01 1.12 9.20
N ASP A 14 -13.72 1.15 9.53
CA ASP A 14 -13.20 0.92 10.88
C ASP A 14 -11.98 1.84 11.09
N TYR A 15 -11.60 2.13 12.33
CA TYR A 15 -10.50 3.03 12.71
C TYR A 15 -9.15 2.62 12.09
N ALA A 16 -9.01 1.35 11.71
CA ALA A 16 -7.87 0.82 11.00
C ALA A 16 -7.56 1.57 9.68
N ILE A 17 -8.52 2.25 9.04
CA ILE A 17 -8.26 3.03 7.81
C ILE A 17 -7.44 4.29 8.06
N ASP A 18 -7.59 4.89 9.23
CA ASP A 18 -6.88 6.11 9.55
C ASP A 18 -5.38 5.82 9.64
N LEU A 19 -4.98 4.65 10.14
CA LEU A 19 -3.58 4.21 10.14
C LEU A 19 -2.99 4.03 8.75
N TRP A 20 -3.77 3.57 7.77
CA TRP A 20 -3.30 3.52 6.37
C TRP A 20 -2.95 4.94 5.89
N SER A 21 -3.84 5.89 6.17
CA SER A 21 -3.67 7.28 5.76
C SER A 21 -2.47 7.91 6.45
N VAL A 22 -2.29 7.67 7.75
CA VAL A 22 -1.13 8.12 8.51
C VAL A 22 0.16 7.54 7.91
N ALA A 23 0.21 6.26 7.56
CA ALA A 23 1.41 5.67 6.97
C ALA A 23 1.81 6.31 5.64
N VAL A 24 0.83 6.57 4.77
CA VAL A 24 1.07 7.28 3.50
C VAL A 24 1.61 8.69 3.75
N THR A 25 1.06 9.39 4.75
CA THR A 25 1.57 10.71 5.15
C THR A 25 2.98 10.63 5.75
N LEU A 26 3.27 9.65 6.60
CA LEU A 26 4.61 9.46 7.17
C LEU A 26 5.65 9.19 6.06
N TYR A 27 5.31 8.35 5.08
CA TYR A 27 6.15 8.13 3.90
C TYR A 27 6.41 9.44 3.14
N GLU A 28 5.36 10.23 2.90
CA GLU A 28 5.46 11.49 2.17
C GLU A 28 6.30 12.53 2.91
N VAL A 29 6.16 12.62 4.24
CA VAL A 29 6.98 13.48 5.09
C VAL A 29 8.44 13.06 5.06
N TYR A 30 8.73 11.76 5.11
CA TYR A 30 10.10 11.25 5.12
C TYR A 30 10.81 11.37 3.76
N THR A 31 10.10 11.08 2.67
CA THR A 31 10.70 11.01 1.32
C THR A 31 10.49 12.28 0.48
N GLY A 32 9.55 13.14 0.87
CA GLY A 32 9.06 14.25 0.05
C GLY A 32 8.26 13.82 -1.18
N LYS A 33 7.88 12.54 -1.28
CA LYS A 33 7.19 11.96 -2.45
C LYS A 33 5.84 11.37 -2.07
N ILE A 34 4.86 11.53 -2.96
CA ILE A 34 3.56 10.88 -2.81
C ILE A 34 3.74 9.36 -2.94
N MET A 35 3.37 8.60 -1.91
CA MET A 35 3.55 7.14 -1.88
C MET A 35 2.78 6.43 -2.99
N PHE A 36 1.55 6.87 -3.27
CA PHE A 36 0.64 6.27 -4.24
C PHE A 36 0.00 7.33 -5.13
N PRO A 37 0.68 7.76 -6.21
CA PRO A 37 0.19 8.80 -7.12
C PRO A 37 -0.80 8.22 -8.16
N GLY A 38 -1.87 7.58 -7.69
CA GLY A 38 -2.86 6.98 -8.58
C GLY A 38 -3.78 8.01 -9.24
N ARG A 39 -4.15 7.73 -10.48
CA ARG A 39 -5.00 8.61 -11.32
C ARG A 39 -6.45 8.15 -11.42
N SER A 40 -6.72 6.93 -10.98
CA SER A 40 -8.02 6.29 -10.93
C SER A 40 -8.04 5.25 -9.82
N ASN A 41 -9.23 4.80 -9.42
CA ASN A 41 -9.38 3.72 -8.44
C ASN A 41 -8.63 2.45 -8.85
N ASN A 42 -8.71 2.09 -10.12
CA ASN A 42 -8.01 0.93 -10.66
C ASN A 42 -6.47 1.10 -10.64
N HIS A 43 -5.97 2.29 -10.96
CA HIS A 43 -4.55 2.60 -10.85
C HIS A 43 -4.07 2.58 -9.40
N MET A 44 -4.86 3.07 -8.45
CA MET A 44 -4.55 2.95 -7.01
C MET A 44 -4.43 1.48 -6.59
N LEU A 45 -5.36 0.61 -7.01
CA LEU A 45 -5.28 -0.82 -6.72
C LEU A 45 -3.99 -1.44 -7.24
N LYS A 46 -3.56 -1.07 -8.45
CA LYS A 46 -2.30 -1.51 -9.03
C LYS A 46 -1.11 -1.06 -8.19
N LEU A 47 -1.05 0.22 -7.82
CA LEU A 47 0.04 0.76 -6.99
C LEU A 47 0.14 0.06 -5.62
N PHE A 48 -0.99 -0.29 -5.01
CA PHE A 48 -0.99 -1.05 -3.77
C PHE A 48 -0.44 -2.47 -3.97
N THR A 49 -0.77 -3.13 -5.09
CA THR A 49 -0.21 -4.45 -5.41
C THR A 49 1.27 -4.43 -5.74
N ASP A 50 1.78 -3.30 -6.25
CA ASP A 50 3.21 -3.15 -6.51
C ASP A 50 4.02 -3.14 -5.21
N VAL A 51 3.44 -2.67 -4.10
CA VAL A 51 4.08 -2.67 -2.78
C VAL A 51 3.76 -3.94 -1.97
N LYS A 52 2.50 -4.39 -1.94
CA LYS A 52 2.06 -5.48 -1.05
C LYS A 52 1.84 -6.82 -1.75
N GLY A 53 1.92 -6.87 -3.08
CA GLY A 53 1.61 -8.06 -3.86
C GLY A 53 0.11 -8.30 -4.04
N LYS A 54 -0.26 -9.54 -4.37
CA LYS A 54 -1.65 -9.93 -4.67
C LYS A 54 -2.59 -9.73 -3.47
N TYR A 55 -3.79 -9.19 -3.73
CA TYR A 55 -4.86 -9.11 -2.74
C TYR A 55 -5.29 -10.51 -2.26
N PRO A 56 -5.55 -10.70 -0.95
CA PRO A 56 -6.12 -11.95 -0.48
C PRO A 56 -7.48 -12.22 -1.13
N ASN A 57 -7.67 -13.42 -1.72
CA ASN A 57 -8.93 -13.78 -2.39
C ASN A 57 -10.17 -13.59 -1.51
N ARG A 58 -10.04 -13.83 -0.20
CA ARG A 58 -11.10 -13.60 0.79
C ARG A 58 -11.55 -12.13 0.84
N LEU A 59 -10.61 -11.18 0.71
CA LEU A 59 -10.88 -9.76 0.69
C LEU A 59 -11.57 -9.36 -0.62
N VAL A 60 -11.04 -9.83 -1.76
CA VAL A 60 -11.62 -9.57 -3.08
C VAL A 60 -13.07 -10.03 -3.16
N ARG A 61 -13.37 -11.24 -2.67
CA ARG A 61 -14.74 -11.79 -2.70
C ARG A 61 -15.74 -10.99 -1.86
N LYS A 62 -15.27 -10.28 -0.82
CA LYS A 62 -16.07 -9.41 0.05
C LYS A 62 -16.18 -7.97 -0.45
N SER A 63 -15.39 -7.58 -1.44
CA SER A 63 -15.40 -6.24 -2.02
C SER A 63 -16.70 -5.98 -2.77
N GLN A 64 -17.27 -4.79 -2.58
CA GLN A 64 -18.51 -4.37 -3.23
C GLN A 64 -18.31 -4.15 -4.74
N PHE A 65 -17.15 -3.64 -5.14
CA PHE A 65 -16.83 -3.27 -6.52
C PHE A 65 -15.90 -4.29 -7.19
N LYS A 66 -15.90 -5.54 -6.72
CA LYS A 66 -15.00 -6.59 -7.22
C LYS A 66 -15.12 -6.79 -8.73
N ASP A 67 -16.34 -6.74 -9.27
CA ASP A 67 -16.61 -7.03 -10.69
C ASP A 67 -16.08 -5.93 -11.62
N GLN A 68 -15.73 -4.74 -11.10
CA GLN A 68 -15.10 -3.66 -11.87
C GLN A 68 -13.58 -3.76 -11.94
N HIS A 69 -12.97 -4.56 -11.06
CA HIS A 69 -11.52 -4.51 -10.83
C HIS A 69 -10.87 -5.89 -10.79
N PHE A 70 -11.63 -6.96 -10.63
CA PHE A 70 -11.12 -8.31 -10.48
C PHE A 70 -11.88 -9.30 -11.35
N ASP A 71 -11.17 -10.31 -11.86
CA ASP A 71 -11.79 -11.45 -12.55
C ASP A 71 -12.34 -12.49 -11.55
N VAL A 72 -12.98 -13.53 -12.09
CA VAL A 72 -13.51 -14.67 -11.32
C VAL A 72 -12.44 -15.41 -10.50
N ASN A 73 -11.17 -15.31 -10.91
CA ASN A 73 -10.01 -15.91 -10.26
C ASN A 73 -9.34 -14.97 -9.22
N CYS A 74 -9.97 -13.83 -8.93
CA CYS A 74 -9.46 -12.78 -8.03
C CYS A 74 -8.15 -12.14 -8.50
N ASN A 75 -7.89 -12.12 -9.82
CA ASN A 75 -6.78 -11.39 -10.42
C ASN A 75 -7.21 -9.96 -10.75
N LEU A 76 -6.30 -9.00 -10.61
CA LEU A 76 -6.59 -7.60 -10.89
C LEU A 76 -6.71 -7.36 -12.41
N LEU A 77 -7.81 -6.76 -12.84
CA LEU A 77 -8.06 -6.28 -14.19
C LEU A 77 -7.52 -4.85 -14.27
N TYR A 78 -6.34 -4.65 -14.86
CA TYR A 78 -5.75 -3.33 -14.98
C TYR A 78 -6.20 -2.63 -16.26
N HIS A 79 -6.82 -1.47 -16.12
CA HIS A 79 -7.35 -0.68 -17.23
C HIS A 79 -6.31 0.38 -17.60
N GLU A 80 -5.73 0.22 -18.78
CA GLU A 80 -4.75 1.14 -19.36
C GLU A 80 -5.26 1.68 -20.70
N VAL A 81 -4.98 2.94 -20.98
CA VAL A 81 -5.18 3.50 -22.33
C VAL A 81 -3.88 3.27 -23.09
N ASP A 82 -3.95 2.53 -24.18
CA ASP A 82 -2.81 2.31 -25.06
C ASP A 82 -2.36 3.66 -25.64
N LYS A 83 -1.10 4.04 -25.38
CA LYS A 83 -0.59 5.37 -25.73
C LYS A 83 -0.53 5.63 -27.24
N VAL A 84 -0.43 4.57 -28.04
CA VAL A 84 -0.31 4.66 -29.49
C VAL A 84 -1.70 4.66 -30.14
N THR A 85 -2.54 3.72 -29.73
CA THR A 85 -3.86 3.51 -30.36
C THR A 85 -4.98 4.32 -29.71
N GLN A 86 -4.75 4.90 -28.53
CA GLN A 86 -5.74 5.63 -27.71
C GLN A 86 -6.98 4.78 -27.38
N ARG A 87 -6.83 3.45 -27.37
CA ARG A 87 -7.90 2.50 -27.03
C ARG A 87 -7.74 2.01 -25.61
N ASP A 88 -8.89 1.72 -24.99
CA ASP A 88 -8.92 1.03 -23.71
C ASP A 88 -8.40 -0.40 -23.88
N LYS A 89 -7.45 -0.77 -23.03
CA LYS A 89 -6.87 -2.10 -22.96
C LYS A 89 -6.99 -2.59 -21.51
N ILE A 90 -7.51 -3.80 -21.37
CA ILE A 90 -7.62 -4.48 -20.07
C ILE A 90 -6.56 -5.57 -20.02
N THR A 91 -5.67 -5.48 -19.05
CA THR A 91 -4.60 -6.47 -18.81
C THR A 91 -4.89 -7.22 -17.51
N VAL A 92 -4.93 -8.56 -17.57
CA VAL A 92 -5.13 -9.41 -16.39
C VAL A 92 -3.80 -9.64 -15.69
N LEU A 93 -3.71 -9.23 -14.42
CA LEU A 93 -2.50 -9.35 -13.61
C LEU A 93 -2.62 -10.53 -12.63
N ALA A 94 -2.21 -11.72 -13.08
CA ALA A 94 -2.33 -12.96 -12.31
C ALA A 94 -1.16 -13.25 -11.35
N ASN A 95 0.07 -12.92 -11.75
CA ASN A 95 1.30 -13.22 -11.01
C ASN A 95 1.91 -11.96 -10.39
N LEU A 96 1.13 -11.25 -9.57
CA LEU A 96 1.55 -10.01 -8.91
C LEU A 96 2.54 -10.29 -7.77
N LYS A 97 3.83 -10.14 -8.08
CA LYS A 97 4.90 -10.01 -7.08
C LYS A 97 5.07 -8.53 -6.72
N PRO A 98 5.45 -8.19 -5.47
CA PRO A 98 5.86 -6.83 -5.14
C PRO A 98 7.02 -6.40 -6.07
N THR A 99 6.84 -5.26 -6.74
CA THR A 99 7.82 -4.67 -7.65
C THR A 99 8.48 -3.44 -7.05
N ARG A 100 7.84 -2.84 -6.03
CA ARG A 100 8.35 -1.71 -5.26
C ARG A 100 8.86 -2.19 -3.91
N ASP A 101 10.14 -1.95 -3.65
CA ASP A 101 10.74 -2.21 -2.35
C ASP A 101 10.78 -0.92 -1.52
N LEU A 102 10.00 -0.90 -0.44
CA LEU A 102 9.92 0.24 0.46
C LEU A 102 11.26 0.54 1.14
N GLU A 103 12.07 -0.47 1.45
CA GLU A 103 13.35 -0.23 2.13
C GLU A 103 14.30 0.54 1.22
N SER A 104 14.47 0.07 -0.02
CA SER A 104 15.24 0.78 -1.05
C SER A 104 14.72 2.19 -1.32
N GLU A 105 13.40 2.39 -1.33
CA GLU A 105 12.80 3.72 -1.52
C GLU A 105 13.03 4.69 -0.36
N LEU A 106 13.07 4.19 0.88
CA LEU A 106 13.37 5.00 2.06
C LEU A 106 14.86 5.35 2.13
N ILE A 107 15.74 4.42 1.77
CA ILE A 107 17.18 4.69 1.73
C ILE A 107 17.50 5.68 0.61
N ALA A 108 16.92 5.52 -0.59
CA ALA A 108 17.04 6.44 -1.73
C ALA A 108 18.47 6.94 -2.04
N GLY A 109 19.50 6.14 -1.78
CA GLY A 109 20.91 6.50 -1.98
C GLY A 109 21.51 7.41 -0.89
N GLN A 110 20.82 7.62 0.22
CA GLN A 110 21.36 8.30 1.40
C GLN A 110 22.52 7.50 1.99
N ARG A 111 23.55 8.21 2.45
CA ARG A 111 24.64 7.61 3.23
C ARG A 111 24.25 7.55 4.69
N LEU A 112 23.68 6.43 5.10
CA LEU A 112 23.22 6.20 6.46
C LEU A 112 24.32 5.49 7.27
N ASN A 113 24.48 5.90 8.52
CA ASN A 113 25.23 5.12 9.49
C ASN A 113 24.40 3.90 9.95
N ARG A 114 25.00 3.04 10.78
CA ARG A 114 24.34 1.81 11.25
C ARG A 114 23.03 2.11 12.01
N ASP A 115 23.04 3.08 12.92
CA ASP A 115 21.88 3.39 13.77
C ASP A 115 20.72 3.97 12.94
N GLN A 116 21.04 4.80 11.94
CA GLN A 116 20.07 5.33 10.99
C GLN A 116 19.48 4.22 10.11
N LEU A 117 20.29 3.26 9.69
CA LEU A 117 19.79 2.11 8.91
C LEU A 117 18.83 1.26 9.76
N GLU A 118 19.17 0.99 11.02
CA GLU A 118 18.29 0.29 11.96
C GLU A 118 16.97 1.07 12.17
N GLN A 119 17.03 2.41 12.25
CA GLN A 119 15.85 3.27 12.34
C GLN A 119 14.98 3.18 11.07
N VAL A 120 15.57 3.20 9.88
CA VAL A 120 14.85 3.06 8.60
C VAL A 120 14.19 1.69 8.50
N GLN A 121 14.88 0.62 8.91
CA GLN A 121 14.31 -0.73 8.93
C GLN A 121 13.12 -0.83 9.89
N SER A 122 13.25 -0.22 11.07
CA SER A 122 12.17 -0.14 12.05
C SER A 122 10.98 0.68 11.52
N PHE A 123 11.25 1.80 10.84
CA PHE A 123 10.22 2.62 10.20
C PHE A 123 9.49 1.85 9.09
N ARG A 124 10.24 1.14 8.24
CA ARG A 124 9.71 0.28 7.18
C ARG A 124 8.82 -0.82 7.75
N ASN A 125 9.21 -1.45 8.86
CA ASN A 125 8.42 -2.48 9.54
C ASN A 125 7.10 -1.92 10.08
N LEU A 126 7.13 -0.74 10.70
CA LEU A 126 5.93 -0.04 11.17
C LEU A 126 4.97 0.24 10.01
N MET A 127 5.49 0.85 8.93
CA MET A 127 4.68 1.15 7.75
C MET A 127 4.04 -0.13 7.20
N ASP A 128 4.79 -1.22 7.10
CA ASP A 128 4.29 -2.48 6.59
C ASP A 128 3.07 -3.03 7.34
N GLY A 129 3.03 -2.83 8.67
CA GLY A 129 1.89 -3.15 9.52
C GLY A 129 0.71 -2.21 9.30
N MET A 130 0.97 -0.91 9.09
CA MET A 130 -0.07 0.11 8.88
C MET A 130 -0.73 0.02 7.50
N ILE A 131 0.03 -0.35 6.46
CA ILE A 131 -0.48 -0.49 5.08
C ILE A 131 -0.86 -1.93 4.72
N ALA A 132 -1.25 -2.75 5.71
CA ALA A 132 -1.76 -4.09 5.44
C ALA A 132 -3.08 -4.05 4.63
N LEU A 133 -3.16 -4.85 3.55
CA LEU A 133 -4.34 -4.90 2.68
C LEU A 133 -5.58 -5.45 3.39
N ASP A 134 -5.42 -6.52 4.20
CA ASP A 134 -6.49 -7.05 5.05
C ASP A 134 -6.59 -6.19 6.32
N PRO A 135 -7.71 -5.49 6.56
CA PRO A 135 -7.87 -4.65 7.76
C PRO A 135 -7.68 -5.43 9.06
N ASN A 136 -8.03 -6.72 9.10
CA ASN A 136 -7.87 -7.56 10.30
C ASN A 136 -6.41 -7.92 10.60
N LYS A 137 -5.51 -7.74 9.63
CA LYS A 137 -4.07 -7.94 9.79
C LYS A 137 -3.32 -6.63 9.96
N ARG A 138 -4.03 -5.49 9.93
CA ARG A 138 -3.44 -4.18 10.10
C ARG A 138 -3.15 -3.96 11.57
N ILE A 139 -1.98 -3.39 11.84
CA ILE A 139 -1.60 -3.01 13.21
C ILE A 139 -2.64 -2.05 13.79
N THR A 140 -2.92 -2.17 15.08
CA THR A 140 -3.80 -1.24 15.81
C THR A 140 -3.02 -0.01 16.28
N CYS A 141 -3.72 1.06 16.67
CA CYS A 141 -3.05 2.27 17.19
C CYS A 141 -2.20 1.95 18.44
N THR A 142 -2.71 1.11 19.33
CA THR A 142 -2.02 0.73 20.56
C THR A 142 -0.75 -0.07 20.28
N GLU A 143 -0.79 -0.99 19.31
CA GLU A 143 0.40 -1.73 18.88
C GLU A 143 1.40 -0.84 18.16
N ALA A 144 0.92 0.06 17.29
CA ALA A 144 1.75 1.02 16.57
C ALA A 144 2.52 1.94 17.52
N LEU A 145 1.88 2.43 18.59
CA LEU A 145 2.54 3.26 19.60
C LEU A 145 3.61 2.52 20.41
N LYS A 146 3.49 1.19 20.52
CA LYS A 146 4.48 0.32 21.19
C LYS A 146 5.55 -0.20 20.22
N HIS A 147 5.49 0.19 18.95
CA HIS A 147 6.39 -0.32 17.94
C HIS A 147 7.85 0.12 18.23
N PRO A 148 8.85 -0.75 17.96
CA PRO A 148 10.28 -0.43 18.13
C PRO A 148 10.69 0.92 17.55
N PHE A 149 10.05 1.36 16.47
CA PHE A 149 10.30 2.66 15.84
C PHE A 149 10.16 3.84 16.81
N PHE A 150 9.17 3.81 17.70
CA PHE A 150 8.96 4.87 18.69
C PHE A 150 9.68 4.61 20.02
N THR A 151 10.00 3.35 20.33
CA THR A 151 10.61 2.98 21.61
C THR A 151 12.13 2.85 21.55
N LEU A 152 12.74 2.76 20.37
CA LEU A 152 14.19 2.77 20.20
C LEU A 152 14.71 4.16 20.55
N HIS A 153 15.26 4.29 21.76
CA HIS A 153 16.09 5.43 22.13
C HIS A 153 17.46 5.26 21.48
N ILE A 154 17.68 5.98 20.38
CA ILE A 154 19.00 6.13 19.79
C ILE A 154 19.82 6.97 20.78
N LYS A 155 20.90 6.39 21.31
CA LYS A 155 21.82 7.03 22.25
C LYS A 155 22.78 7.97 21.54
#